data_AF-A0A7X1TQX4-F1
#
_entry.id   AF-A0A7X1TQX4-F1
#
_cell.length_a   1.000
_cell.length_b   1.000
_cell.length_c   1.000
_cell.angle_alpha   90.00
_cell.angle_beta   90.00
_cell.angle_gamma   90.00
#
_symmetry.space_group_name_H-M   'P 1'
#
loop_
_entity.id
_entity.type
_entity.pdbx_description
1 polymer ?
#
loop_
_entity_poly.entity_id
_entity_poly.type
_entity_poly.pdbx_seq_one_letter_code
_entity_poly.pdbx_strand_id
1 'polypeptide(L)'
;MPARVRVTRPPLPLAPALRAAAVRLCPDAPQEALTAAALAVAGGSVIGAALAWAGGEALGVESAWRGRGIEDALQETLEAARQSP
;
A
#
# COMPACT_ATOMS: atom_id res chain seq x y z
N MET A 1 -24.04 -1.99 -4.79
CA MET A 1 -22.89 -2.46 -5.58
C MET A 1 -21.67 -2.42 -4.66
N PRO A 2 -20.99 -3.54 -4.36
CA PRO A 2 -19.81 -3.51 -3.51
C PRO A 2 -18.77 -2.63 -4.18
N ALA A 3 -18.18 -1.69 -3.43
CA ALA A 3 -17.16 -0.82 -3.95
C ALA A 3 -15.96 -1.66 -4.42
N ARG A 4 -15.60 -1.52 -5.70
CA ARG A 4 -14.50 -2.27 -6.32
C ARG A 4 -13.18 -1.70 -5.82
N VAL A 5 -12.46 -2.51 -5.05
CA VAL A 5 -11.09 -2.20 -4.63
C VAL A 5 -10.17 -2.41 -5.83
N ARG A 6 -9.25 -1.46 -6.04
CA ARG A 6 -8.15 -1.58 -7.02
C ARG A 6 -6.84 -1.54 -6.26
N VAL A 7 -5.99 -2.53 -6.46
CA VAL A 7 -4.62 -2.51 -5.93
C VAL A 7 -3.68 -2.03 -7.04
N THR A 8 -2.80 -1.09 -6.73
CA THR A 8 -1.88 -0.46 -7.68
C THR A 8 -0.46 -0.39 -7.14
N ARG A 9 0.51 -0.32 -8.06
CA ARG A 9 1.93 -0.08 -7.78
C ARG A 9 2.25 1.38 -8.10
N PRO A 10 2.22 2.30 -7.13
CA PRO A 10 2.63 3.68 -7.38
C PRO A 10 4.14 3.76 -7.67
N PRO A 11 4.57 4.70 -8.51
CA PRO A 11 6.00 4.99 -8.65
C PRO A 11 6.55 5.57 -7.35
N LEU A 12 7.85 5.38 -7.13
CA LEU A 12 8.59 5.96 -6.00
C LEU A 12 9.45 7.15 -6.48
N PRO A 13 9.58 8.23 -5.68
CA PRO A 13 8.96 8.43 -4.38
C PRO A 13 7.44 8.67 -4.49
N LEU A 14 6.69 8.30 -3.44
CA LEU A 14 5.24 8.46 -3.42
C LEU A 14 4.84 9.94 -3.56
N ALA A 15 3.84 10.20 -4.40
CA ALA A 15 3.23 11.53 -4.49
C ALA A 15 2.68 11.97 -3.11
N PRO A 16 2.62 13.28 -2.80
CA PRO A 16 2.27 13.78 -1.47
C PRO A 16 0.96 13.22 -0.90
N ALA A 17 -0.08 13.11 -1.72
CA ALA A 17 -1.38 12.57 -1.32
C ALA A 17 -1.31 11.07 -0.93
N LEU A 18 -0.51 10.28 -1.67
CA LEU A 18 -0.33 8.86 -1.40
C LEU A 18 0.54 8.65 -0.15
N ARG A 19 1.58 9.47 0.02
CA ARG A 19 2.43 9.48 1.21
C ARG A 19 1.62 9.78 2.47
N ALA A 20 0.71 10.75 2.44
CA ALA A 20 -0.15 11.05 3.59
C ALA A 20 -1.02 9.84 4.00
N ALA A 21 -1.56 9.11 3.03
CA ALA A 21 -2.31 7.88 3.32
C ALA A 21 -1.41 6.76 3.84
N ALA A 22 -0.22 6.59 3.26
CA ALA A 22 0.76 5.61 3.70
C ALA A 22 1.23 5.85 5.14
N VAL A 23 1.49 7.10 5.54
CA VAL A 23 1.82 7.48 6.93
C VAL A 23 0.68 7.16 7.89
N ARG A 24 -0.57 7.40 7.48
CA ARG A 24 -1.75 7.10 8.31
C ARG A 24 -1.94 5.61 8.53
N LEU A 25 -1.70 4.79 7.49
CA LEU A 25 -1.91 3.34 7.53
C LEU A 25 -0.72 2.58 8.13
N CYS A 26 0.49 3.07 7.88
CA CYS A 26 1.77 2.48 8.28
C CYS A 26 2.68 3.57 8.89
N PRO A 27 2.38 4.07 10.10
CA PRO A 27 3.11 5.20 10.71
C PRO A 27 4.59 4.91 10.96
N ASP A 28 4.95 3.64 11.19
CA ASP A 28 6.33 3.23 11.48
C ASP A 28 7.18 3.03 10.21
N ALA A 29 6.57 3.09 9.02
CA ALA A 29 7.29 2.84 7.78
C ALA A 29 8.08 4.09 7.32
N PRO A 30 9.38 3.95 7.00
CA PRO A 30 10.22 5.06 6.55
C PRO A 30 9.92 5.42 5.08
N GLN A 31 8.99 6.35 4.87
CA GLN A 31 8.44 6.71 3.55
C GLN A 31 9.47 7.18 2.52
N GLU A 32 10.60 7.72 2.97
CA GLU A 32 11.68 8.23 2.10
C GLU A 32 12.68 7.14 1.68
N ALA A 33 12.67 6.00 2.38
CA ALA A 33 13.56 4.86 2.13
C ALA A 33 12.81 3.66 1.53
N LEU A 34 11.58 3.87 1.06
CA LEU A 34 10.80 2.83 0.41
C LEU A 34 11.50 2.38 -0.87
N THR A 35 11.58 1.07 -1.03
CA THR A 35 12.08 0.42 -2.25
C THR A 35 10.95 -0.18 -3.07
N ALA A 36 9.81 -0.46 -2.44
CA ALA A 36 8.58 -0.85 -3.12
C ALA A 36 7.34 -0.41 -2.35
N ALA A 37 6.24 -0.21 -3.07
CA ALA A 37 4.94 0.12 -2.48
C ALA A 37 3.80 -0.48 -3.30
N ALA A 38 2.73 -0.85 -2.61
CA ALA A 38 1.44 -1.23 -3.17
C ALA A 38 0.34 -0.51 -2.39
N LEU A 39 -0.67 0.02 -3.09
CA LEU A 39 -1.76 0.76 -2.49
C LEU A 39 -3.12 0.21 -2.94
N ALA A 40 -4.04 0.05 -2.01
CA ALA A 40 -5.41 -0.34 -2.27
C ALA A 40 -6.30 0.89 -2.26
N VAL A 41 -7.03 1.11 -3.35
CA VAL A 41 -7.91 2.27 -3.56
C VAL A 41 -9.35 1.81 -3.73
N ALA A 42 -10.26 2.41 -2.97
CA ALA A 42 -11.70 2.21 -3.10
C ALA A 42 -12.39 3.57 -3.07
N GLY A 43 -13.30 3.82 -4.03
CA GLY A 43 -14.05 5.08 -4.10
C GLY A 43 -13.17 6.33 -4.23
N GLY A 44 -11.95 6.22 -4.75
CA GLY A 44 -11.00 7.32 -4.86
C GLY A 44 -10.15 7.58 -3.61
N SER A 45 -10.30 6.79 -2.55
CA SER A 45 -9.49 6.88 -1.33
C SER A 45 -8.59 5.67 -1.15
N VAL A 46 -7.38 5.90 -0.64
CA VAL A 46 -6.46 4.82 -0.26
C VAL A 46 -6.95 4.22 1.06
N ILE A 47 -7.33 2.95 1.02
CA ILE A 47 -7.87 2.16 2.14
C ILE A 47 -6.88 1.13 2.68
N GLY A 48 -5.77 0.91 1.96
CA GLY A 48 -4.73 -0.02 2.36
C GLY A 48 -3.40 0.29 1.69
N ALA A 49 -2.31 -0.08 2.36
CA ALA A 49 -0.95 0.12 1.91
C ALA A 49 -0.08 -1.05 2.35
N ALA A 50 0.75 -1.54 1.44
CA ALA A 50 1.86 -2.43 1.73
C ALA A 50 3.14 -1.77 1.24
N LEU A 51 4.13 -1.66 2.12
CA LEU A 51 5.34 -0.88 1.92
C LEU A 51 6.54 -1.76 2.26
N ALA A 52 7.61 -1.67 1.46
CA ALA A 52 8.87 -2.35 1.71
C ALA A 52 10.04 -1.35 1.68
N TRP A 53 11.01 -1.58 2.55
CA TRP A 53 12.30 -0.89 2.59
C TRP A 53 13.40 -1.88 2.98
N ALA A 54 14.67 -1.46 2.92
CA ALA A 54 15.79 -2.35 3.21
C ALA A 54 15.77 -3.00 4.61
N GLY A 55 15.05 -2.40 5.57
CA GLY A 55 14.98 -2.86 6.96
C GLY A 55 13.70 -3.60 7.33
N GLY A 56 12.74 -3.77 6.40
CA GLY A 56 11.48 -4.44 6.71
C GLY A 56 10.33 -4.04 5.80
N GLU A 57 9.14 -4.44 6.22
CA GLU A 57 7.88 -4.21 5.53
C GLU A 57 6.79 -3.80 6.51
N ALA A 58 5.80 -3.07 6.00
CA ALA A 58 4.60 -2.70 6.74
C ALA A 58 3.37 -2.92 5.88
N LEU A 59 2.34 -3.51 6.47
CA LEU A 59 1.03 -3.72 5.85
C LEU A 59 -0.04 -3.09 6.75
N GLY A 60 -0.80 -2.15 6.19
CA GLY A 60 -1.88 -1.47 6.88
C GLY A 60 -3.13 -1.44 6.01
N VAL A 61 -4.25 -1.94 6.54
CA VAL A 61 -5.57 -1.84 5.91
C VAL A 61 -6.55 -1.24 6.91
N GLU A 62 -7.42 -0.35 6.44
CA GLU A 62 -8.50 0.21 7.25
C GLU A 62 -9.41 -0.89 7.80
N SER A 63 -9.79 -0.77 9.07
CA SER A 63 -10.52 -1.81 9.81
C SER A 63 -11.81 -2.26 9.12
N ALA A 64 -12.56 -1.35 8.48
CA ALA A 64 -13.79 -1.66 7.75
C ALA A 64 -13.58 -2.55 6.50
N TRP A 65 -12.34 -2.63 6.03
CA TRP A 65 -11.93 -3.31 4.80
C TRP A 65 -11.12 -4.58 5.04
N ARG A 66 -10.70 -4.84 6.28
CA ARG A 66 -9.91 -6.03 6.65
C ARG A 66 -10.67 -7.33 6.41
N GLY A 67 -9.92 -8.41 6.17
CA GLY A 67 -10.47 -9.76 6.01
C GLY A 67 -11.28 -9.94 4.71
N ARG A 68 -11.04 -9.09 3.71
CA ARG A 68 -11.69 -9.13 2.39
C ARG A 68 -10.72 -9.56 1.27
N GLY A 69 -9.56 -10.10 1.63
CA GLY A 69 -8.48 -10.49 0.70
C GLY A 69 -7.68 -9.31 0.14
N ILE A 70 -7.77 -8.12 0.76
CA ILE A 70 -7.05 -6.93 0.32
C ILE A 70 -5.59 -7.01 0.74
N GLU A 71 -5.35 -7.56 1.94
CA GLU A 71 -4.05 -7.87 2.50
C GLU A 71 -3.22 -8.75 1.55
N ASP A 72 -3.80 -9.86 1.10
CA ASP A 72 -3.15 -10.79 0.17
C ASP A 72 -2.84 -10.11 -1.18
N ALA A 73 -3.81 -9.39 -1.75
CA ALA A 73 -3.63 -8.69 -3.01
C ALA A 73 -2.57 -7.57 -2.92
N LEU A 74 -2.48 -6.91 -1.77
CA LEU A 74 -1.45 -5.91 -1.48
C LEU A 74 -0.06 -6.56 -1.40
N GLN A 75 0.07 -7.69 -0.71
CA GLN A 75 1.34 -8.42 -0.60
C GLN A 75 1.80 -8.96 -1.95
N GLU A 76 0.91 -9.58 -2.73
CA GLU A 76 1.22 -10.04 -4.09
C GLU A 76 1.71 -8.89 -4.97
N THR A 77 1.03 -7.75 -4.89
CA THR A 77 1.39 -6.55 -5.65
C THR A 77 2.73 -5.96 -5.19
N LEU A 78 3.00 -5.97 -3.88
CA LEU A 78 4.26 -5.49 -3.31
C LEU A 78 5.42 -6.36 -3.76
N GLU A 79 5.27 -7.68 -3.72
CA GLU A 79 6.28 -8.63 -4.21
C GLU A 79 6.58 -8.42 -5.70
N ALA A 80 5.53 -8.25 -6.51
CA ALA A 80 5.69 -7.94 -7.93
C ALA A 80 6.39 -6.57 -8.17
N ALA A 81 6.23 -5.61 -7.26
CA ALA A 81 6.93 -4.32 -7.32
C ALA A 81 8.41 -4.46 -6.97
N ARG A 82 8.78 -5.31 -6.01
CA ARG A 82 10.19 -5.56 -5.62
C ARG A 82 11.00 -6.26 -6.71
N GLN A 83 10.33 -7.10 -7.50
CA GLN A 83 10.95 -7.89 -8.56
C GLN A 83 11.13 -7.11 -9.87
N SER A 84 10.51 -5.93 -10.00
CA SER A 84 10.69 -5.05 -11.16
C SER A 84 11.81 -4.04 -10.83
N PRO A 85 13.01 -4.17 -11.45
CA PRO A 85 14.14 -3.27 -11.21
C PRO A 85 13.91 -1.86 -11.74
#